data_AF-A0A7Z7AWF2-F1
#
_entry.id   AF-A0A7Z7AWF2-F1
#
_cell.length_a   1.000
_cell.length_b   1.000
_cell.length_c   1.000
_cell.angle_alpha   90.00
_cell.angle_beta   90.00
_cell.angle_gamma   90.00
#
_symmetry.space_group_name_H-M   'P 1'
#
loop_
_entity.id
_entity.type
_entity.pdbx_description
1 polymer ?
#
loop_
_entity_poly.entity_id
_entity_poly.type
_entity_poly.pdbx_seq_one_letter_code
_entity_poly.pdbx_strand_id
1 'polypeptide(L)'
;MPLMSIIGCMEYEKEIARILAEDKTIEDIIVVDGSRSSELVSDLEHMGVKPRVLFPETIPPGLKKSKGFKVLVTLQDDNVYKSPQHLKNETCEKIKFYGPVSNGVLMYSTSCGELLKEEGIDFHNSKFILELLHEDDTNSSYLREKLDECLSSSTMKKSPLAENDSLELEEKHRVCYNRLKDMILMPKTNS
;
A
#
# COMPACT_ATOMS: atom_id res chain seq x y z
N MET A 1 -14.69 -13.86 4.80
CA MET A 1 -14.18 -12.96 5.85
C MET A 1 -13.26 -11.97 5.17
N PRO A 2 -13.37 -10.66 5.42
CA PRO A 2 -12.75 -9.65 4.57
C PRO A 2 -11.49 -9.05 5.22
N LEU A 3 -10.31 -9.47 4.75
CA LEU A 3 -9.02 -8.87 5.10
C LEU A 3 -8.41 -8.25 3.84
N MET A 4 -8.06 -6.97 3.91
CA MET A 4 -7.22 -6.30 2.93
C MET A 4 -5.78 -6.24 3.45
N SER A 5 -4.80 -6.53 2.60
CA SER A 5 -3.41 -6.19 2.86
C SER A 5 -3.01 -4.97 2.04
N ILE A 6 -2.33 -4.02 2.65
CA ILE A 6 -1.71 -2.87 1.99
C ILE A 6 -0.20 -3.07 2.05
N ILE A 7 0.44 -3.07 0.88
CA ILE A 7 1.90 -3.01 0.75
C ILE A 7 2.21 -1.63 0.19
N GLY A 8 2.83 -0.76 0.99
CA GLY A 8 3.06 0.63 0.60
C GLY A 8 4.51 1.06 0.71
N CYS A 9 4.95 1.94 -0.17
CA CYS A 9 6.21 2.66 -0.03
C CYS A 9 6.07 3.76 1.03
N MET A 10 7.15 4.09 1.73
CA MET A 10 7.14 5.08 2.83
C MET A 10 6.61 6.46 2.41
N GLU A 11 6.77 6.85 1.15
CA GLU A 11 6.25 8.14 0.65
C GLU A 11 4.73 8.27 0.74
N TYR A 12 4.01 7.15 0.77
CA TYR A 12 2.55 7.10 0.90
C TYR A 12 2.05 6.96 2.34
N GLU A 13 2.93 6.90 3.33
CA GLU A 13 2.56 6.64 4.73
C GLU A 13 1.42 7.53 5.23
N LYS A 14 1.60 8.86 5.09
CA LYS A 14 0.62 9.84 5.59
C LYS A 14 -0.73 9.70 4.92
N GLU A 15 -0.71 9.32 3.65
CA GLU A 15 -1.90 9.19 2.84
C GLU A 15 -2.66 7.91 3.20
N ILE A 16 -1.94 6.79 3.35
CA ILE A 16 -2.46 5.55 3.89
C ILE A 16 -3.08 5.80 5.29
N ALA A 17 -2.38 6.52 6.17
CA ALA A 17 -2.88 6.87 7.49
C ALA A 17 -4.22 7.62 7.41
N ARG A 18 -4.32 8.63 6.54
CA ARG A 18 -5.57 9.41 6.35
C ARG A 18 -6.72 8.55 5.85
N ILE A 19 -6.51 7.80 4.78
CA ILE A 19 -7.54 6.93 4.18
C ILE A 19 -8.07 5.93 5.21
N LEU A 20 -7.17 5.29 5.98
CA LEU A 20 -7.57 4.32 6.99
C LEU A 20 -8.24 4.96 8.21
N ALA A 21 -7.80 6.14 8.65
CA ALA A 21 -8.39 6.81 9.80
C ALA A 21 -9.84 7.27 9.56
N GLU A 22 -10.17 7.60 8.32
CA GLU A 22 -11.51 8.03 7.91
C GLU A 22 -12.49 6.87 7.73
N ASP A 23 -12.00 5.67 7.41
CA ASP A 23 -12.84 4.50 7.18
C ASP A 23 -13.34 3.85 8.49
N LYS A 24 -14.54 4.25 8.90
CA LYS A 24 -15.20 3.74 10.12
C LYS A 24 -15.70 2.29 10.01
N THR A 25 -15.57 1.64 8.85
CA THR A 25 -15.95 0.23 8.69
C THR A 25 -14.84 -0.73 9.08
N ILE A 26 -13.60 -0.24 9.24
CA ILE A 26 -12.48 -1.05 9.67
C ILE A 26 -12.63 -1.40 11.16
N GLU A 27 -12.65 -2.70 11.46
CA GLU A 27 -12.71 -3.22 12.83
C GLU A 27 -11.33 -3.23 13.49
N ASP A 28 -10.27 -3.51 12.72
CA ASP A 28 -8.91 -3.67 13.21
C ASP A 28 -7.91 -3.26 12.11
N ILE A 29 -7.01 -2.33 12.45
CA ILE A 29 -5.84 -1.98 11.64
C ILE A 29 -4.63 -2.66 12.26
N ILE A 30 -3.94 -3.45 11.46
CA ILE A 30 -2.77 -4.22 11.86
C ILE A 30 -1.57 -3.64 11.13
N VAL A 31 -0.68 -2.97 11.85
CA VAL A 31 0.58 -2.50 11.27
C VAL A 31 1.63 -3.58 11.51
N VAL A 32 2.21 -4.10 10.43
CA VAL A 32 3.33 -5.03 10.53
C VAL A 32 4.61 -4.23 10.71
N ASP A 33 5.22 -4.38 11.88
CA ASP A 33 6.40 -3.65 12.30
C ASP A 33 7.63 -4.12 11.53
N GLY A 34 8.25 -3.20 10.78
CA GLY A 34 9.49 -3.41 10.03
C GLY A 34 10.53 -2.36 10.43
N SER A 35 11.20 -1.75 9.45
CA SER A 35 12.28 -0.79 9.72
C SER A 35 11.81 0.63 10.10
N ARG A 36 10.58 1.07 9.76
CA ARG A 36 10.07 2.44 10.08
C ARG A 36 8.53 2.57 10.12
N SER A 37 7.83 1.62 10.71
CA SER A 37 6.37 1.65 10.89
C SER A 37 5.90 2.55 12.03
N SER A 38 6.83 3.08 12.83
CA SER A 38 6.52 3.93 13.98
C SER A 38 5.85 5.25 13.60
N GLU A 39 6.21 5.82 12.44
CA GLU A 39 5.61 7.08 11.96
C GLU A 39 4.15 6.83 11.55
N LEU A 40 3.86 5.78 10.77
CA LEU A 40 2.48 5.34 10.47
C LEU A 40 1.64 5.12 11.73
N VAL A 41 2.19 4.43 12.73
CA VAL A 41 1.48 4.18 14.00
C VAL A 41 1.16 5.49 14.71
N SER A 42 2.16 6.38 14.81
CA SER A 42 1.99 7.70 15.42
C SER A 42 0.94 8.54 14.70
N ASP A 43 0.94 8.54 13.37
CA ASP A 43 -0.03 9.29 12.57
C ASP A 43 -1.45 8.74 12.77
N LEU A 44 -1.64 7.42 12.75
CA LEU A 44 -2.93 6.80 13.04
C LEU A 44 -3.43 7.15 14.45
N GLU A 45 -2.56 7.08 15.46
CA GLU A 45 -2.91 7.41 16.85
C GLU A 45 -3.30 8.89 17.00
N HIS A 46 -2.58 9.80 16.33
CA HIS A 46 -2.90 11.23 16.32
C HIS A 46 -4.27 11.50 15.67
N MET A 47 -4.66 10.70 14.69
CA MET A 47 -5.97 10.74 14.05
C MET A 47 -7.06 9.99 14.84
N GLY A 48 -6.74 9.49 16.04
CA GLY A 48 -7.69 8.85 16.95
C GLY A 48 -7.93 7.37 16.67
N VAL A 49 -7.09 6.73 15.86
CA VAL A 49 -7.17 5.29 15.56
C VAL A 49 -6.00 4.56 16.22
N LYS A 50 -6.29 3.49 16.95
CA LYS A 50 -5.26 2.70 17.64
C LYS A 50 -4.95 1.42 16.85
N PRO A 51 -3.88 1.39 16.05
CA PRO A 51 -3.51 0.18 15.34
C PRO A 51 -2.93 -0.87 16.30
N ARG A 52 -3.09 -2.13 15.94
CA ARG A 52 -2.36 -3.23 16.55
C ARG A 52 -1.05 -3.44 15.80
N VAL A 53 0.06 -3.39 16.51
CA VAL A 53 1.39 -3.62 15.93
C VAL A 53 1.77 -5.09 16.08
N LEU A 54 2.21 -5.72 14.99
CA LEU A 54 2.71 -7.10 14.96
C LEU A 54 4.06 -7.17 14.24
N PHE A 55 4.94 -8.08 14.64
CA PHE A 55 6.13 -8.39 13.84
C PHE A 55 5.81 -9.46 12.78
N PRO A 56 6.51 -9.50 11.63
CA PRO A 56 6.26 -10.47 10.56
C PRO A 56 6.17 -11.93 11.06
N GLU A 57 7.00 -12.30 12.03
CA GLU A 57 7.12 -13.65 12.59
C GLU A 57 5.96 -13.98 13.55
N THR A 58 5.24 -12.97 14.00
CA THR A 58 4.14 -13.07 14.97
C THR A 58 2.76 -12.96 14.33
N ILE A 59 2.71 -12.80 13.00
CA ILE A 59 1.47 -12.77 12.24
C ILE A 59 0.76 -14.12 12.39
N PRO A 60 -0.41 -14.17 13.04
CA PRO A 60 -1.03 -15.43 13.38
C PRO A 60 -1.59 -16.11 12.11
N PRO A 61 -1.41 -17.43 11.97
CA PRO A 61 -2.02 -18.17 10.88
C PRO A 61 -3.54 -18.07 10.99
N GLY A 62 -4.18 -17.62 9.92
CA GLY A 62 -5.65 -17.48 9.89
C GLY A 62 -6.18 -16.17 10.48
N LEU A 63 -5.46 -15.05 10.29
CA LEU A 63 -6.00 -13.68 10.42
C LEU A 63 -7.40 -13.51 9.78
N LYS A 64 -7.70 -14.32 8.76
CA LYS A 64 -9.01 -14.42 8.14
C LYS A 64 -10.16 -14.77 9.09
N LYS A 65 -9.97 -15.25 10.33
CA LYS A 65 -11.04 -15.86 11.17
C LYS A 65 -12.06 -14.90 11.83
N SER A 66 -12.01 -13.57 11.60
CA SER A 66 -12.95 -12.60 12.18
C SER A 66 -14.07 -12.18 11.23
N LYS A 67 -15.19 -11.69 11.79
CA LYS A 67 -16.37 -11.28 11.01
C LYS A 67 -16.25 -9.90 10.38
N GLY A 68 -15.59 -8.92 11.01
CA GLY A 68 -15.48 -7.57 10.45
C GLY A 68 -14.30 -7.38 9.50
N PHE A 69 -14.31 -6.23 8.84
CA PHE A 69 -13.32 -5.82 7.86
C PHE A 69 -12.04 -5.40 8.57
N LYS A 70 -10.92 -5.97 8.13
CA LYS A 70 -9.61 -5.69 8.70
C LYS A 70 -8.66 -5.24 7.63
N VAL A 71 -7.69 -4.43 8.03
CA VAL A 71 -6.61 -3.98 7.16
C VAL A 71 -5.28 -4.34 7.80
N LEU A 72 -4.43 -5.04 7.07
CA LEU A 72 -3.04 -5.27 7.42
C LEU A 72 -2.18 -4.35 6.57
N VAL A 73 -1.29 -3.58 7.17
CA VAL A 73 -0.42 -2.63 6.47
C VAL A 73 1.03 -3.02 6.68
N THR A 74 1.82 -3.02 5.61
CA THR A 74 3.27 -3.17 5.65
C THR A 74 3.89 -2.08 4.79
N LEU A 75 4.76 -1.28 5.40
CA LEU A 75 5.52 -0.26 4.68
C LEU A 75 6.87 -0.80 4.23
N GLN A 76 7.39 -0.25 3.14
CA GLN A 76 8.69 -0.59 2.59
C GLN A 76 9.48 0.66 2.26
N ASP A 77 10.78 0.64 2.62
CA ASP A 77 11.69 1.74 2.33
C ASP A 77 12.38 1.47 1.00
N ASP A 78 11.98 2.21 -0.03
CA ASP A 78 12.56 2.05 -1.37
C ASP A 78 14.05 2.42 -1.39
N ASN A 79 14.51 3.28 -0.47
CA ASN A 79 15.91 3.71 -0.38
C ASN A 79 16.86 2.63 0.17
N VAL A 80 16.31 1.53 0.70
CA VAL A 80 17.10 0.42 1.23
C VAL A 80 17.49 -0.58 0.14
N TYR A 81 16.84 -0.53 -1.03
CA TYR A 81 17.11 -1.50 -2.08
C TYR A 81 18.25 -1.06 -3.00
N LYS A 82 19.20 -1.99 -3.21
CA LYS A 82 20.40 -1.79 -4.02
C LYS A 82 20.14 -1.67 -5.53
N SER A 83 18.95 -2.05 -5.99
CA SER A 83 18.54 -1.98 -7.41
C SER A 83 17.02 -2.15 -7.57
N PRO A 84 16.44 -1.75 -8.71
CA PRO A 84 15.03 -1.99 -9.03
C PRO A 84 14.62 -3.48 -8.97
N GLN A 85 15.51 -4.39 -9.39
CA GLN A 85 15.27 -5.83 -9.31
C GLN A 85 15.16 -6.33 -7.85
N HIS A 86 15.97 -5.76 -6.95
CA HIS A 86 15.93 -6.13 -5.54
C HIS A 86 14.60 -5.69 -4.90
N LEU A 87 14.17 -4.45 -5.17
CA LEU A 87 12.87 -3.92 -4.74
C LEU A 87 11.70 -4.77 -5.29
N LYS A 88 11.77 -5.16 -6.56
CA LYS A 88 10.78 -6.04 -7.19
C LYS A 88 10.68 -7.38 -6.47
N ASN A 89 11.81 -8.07 -6.27
CA ASN A 89 11.84 -9.38 -5.63
C ASN A 89 11.24 -9.33 -4.22
N GLU A 90 11.62 -8.31 -3.44
CA GLU A 90 11.11 -8.09 -2.08
C GLU A 90 9.60 -7.80 -2.06
N THR A 91 9.13 -6.99 -3.01
CA THR A 91 7.70 -6.73 -3.20
C THR A 91 6.95 -8.01 -3.55
N CYS A 92 7.49 -8.84 -4.45
CA CYS A 92 6.89 -10.12 -4.80
C CYS A 92 6.82 -11.10 -3.63
N GLU A 93 7.87 -11.18 -2.82
CA GLU A 93 7.87 -12.03 -1.61
C GLU A 93 6.81 -11.57 -0.61
N LYS A 94 6.63 -10.26 -0.42
CA LYS A 94 5.52 -9.73 0.40
C LYS A 94 4.16 -10.08 -0.18
N ILE A 95 3.95 -9.97 -1.49
CA ILE A 95 2.67 -10.37 -2.11
C ILE A 95 2.43 -11.87 -1.92
N LYS A 96 3.45 -12.73 -2.10
CA LYS A 96 3.35 -14.18 -1.86
C LYS A 96 3.05 -14.51 -0.40
N PHE A 97 3.56 -13.71 0.53
CA PHE A 97 3.31 -13.89 1.96
C PHE A 97 1.91 -13.40 2.38
N TYR A 98 1.54 -12.17 2.01
CA TYR A 98 0.30 -11.53 2.44
C TYR A 98 -0.92 -11.94 1.61
N GLY A 99 -0.75 -12.21 0.32
CA GLY A 99 -1.84 -12.59 -0.58
C GLY A 99 -2.65 -13.80 -0.09
N PRO A 100 -2.02 -14.95 0.22
CA PRO A 100 -2.73 -16.13 0.73
C PRO A 100 -3.50 -15.89 2.03
N VAL A 101 -3.03 -14.98 2.88
CA VAL A 101 -3.68 -14.63 4.16
C VAL A 101 -4.70 -13.50 4.04
N SER A 102 -4.86 -12.89 2.87
CA SER A 102 -5.80 -11.79 2.59
C SER A 102 -6.82 -12.12 1.49
N ASN A 103 -7.83 -11.28 1.33
CA ASN A 103 -8.82 -11.34 0.26
C ASN A 103 -8.41 -10.47 -0.93
N GLY A 104 -7.70 -9.38 -0.63
CA GLY A 104 -7.03 -8.58 -1.63
C GLY A 104 -5.77 -7.93 -1.07
N VAL A 105 -4.86 -7.60 -1.96
CA VAL A 105 -3.64 -6.87 -1.72
C VAL A 105 -3.72 -5.58 -2.53
N LEU A 106 -3.59 -4.44 -1.86
CA LEU A 106 -3.49 -3.12 -2.47
C LEU A 106 -2.04 -2.64 -2.38
N MET A 107 -1.47 -2.24 -3.51
CA MET A 107 -0.09 -1.80 -3.57
C MET A 107 0.01 -0.29 -3.79
N TYR A 108 0.62 0.41 -2.84
CA TYR A 108 0.97 1.83 -2.94
C TYR A 108 2.44 1.95 -3.37
N SER A 109 2.71 1.99 -4.67
CA SER A 109 4.07 2.11 -5.21
C SER A 109 4.10 2.83 -6.54
N THR A 110 4.95 3.85 -6.65
CA THR A 110 5.24 4.60 -7.89
C THR A 110 6.09 3.77 -8.86
N SER A 111 7.06 3.02 -8.36
CA SER A 111 8.13 2.40 -9.17
C SER A 111 7.94 0.91 -9.43
N CYS A 112 7.18 0.20 -8.58
CA CYS A 112 7.03 -1.25 -8.71
C CYS A 112 5.88 -1.66 -9.63
N GLY A 113 4.92 -0.77 -9.90
CA GLY A 113 3.73 -1.09 -10.70
C GLY A 113 4.09 -1.54 -12.11
N GLU A 114 5.02 -0.85 -12.77
CA GLU A 114 5.51 -1.20 -14.11
C GLU A 114 6.41 -2.44 -14.08
N LEU A 115 7.32 -2.52 -13.10
CA LEU A 115 8.25 -3.64 -12.94
C LEU A 115 7.54 -4.98 -12.71
N LEU A 116 6.37 -4.99 -12.07
CA LEU A 116 5.54 -6.18 -11.88
C LEU A 116 4.81 -6.60 -13.16
N LYS A 117 4.51 -5.66 -14.07
CA LYS A 117 3.84 -5.93 -15.35
C LYS A 117 4.79 -6.57 -16.38
N GLU A 118 6.09 -6.24 -16.34
CA GLU A 118 7.05 -6.62 -17.39
C GLU A 118 7.47 -8.10 -17.44
N GLU A 119 7.46 -8.86 -16.33
CA GLU A 119 8.02 -10.24 -16.32
C GLU A 119 7.00 -11.36 -16.04
N GLY A 120 5.70 -11.15 -16.30
CA GLY A 120 4.74 -12.26 -16.25
C GLY A 120 4.58 -12.90 -14.86
N ILE A 121 4.74 -12.11 -13.79
CA ILE A 121 4.40 -12.53 -12.43
C ILE A 121 2.88 -12.57 -12.34
N ASP A 122 2.33 -13.71 -12.72
CA ASP A 122 0.91 -13.90 -12.86
C ASP A 122 0.27 -14.26 -11.51
N PHE A 123 -0.25 -13.24 -10.83
CA PHE A 123 -1.14 -13.44 -9.69
C PHE A 123 -2.61 -13.64 -10.11
N HIS A 124 -2.96 -13.70 -11.40
CA HIS A 124 -4.34 -13.90 -11.89
C HIS A 124 -4.96 -15.22 -11.42
N ASN A 125 -4.16 -16.25 -11.16
CA ASN A 125 -4.64 -17.54 -10.63
C ASN A 125 -4.68 -17.59 -9.08
N SER A 126 -4.42 -16.46 -8.42
CA SER A 126 -4.40 -16.39 -6.96
C SER A 126 -5.80 -16.38 -6.37
N LYS A 127 -5.95 -16.87 -5.14
CA LYS A 127 -7.22 -16.78 -4.39
C LYS A 127 -7.47 -15.39 -3.76
N PHE A 128 -6.67 -14.38 -4.13
CA PHE A 128 -6.75 -13.00 -3.66
C PHE A 128 -6.71 -12.05 -4.87
N ILE A 129 -7.31 -10.88 -4.72
CA ILE A 129 -7.28 -9.82 -5.72
C ILE A 129 -6.00 -8.99 -5.51
N LEU A 130 -5.23 -8.73 -6.55
CA LEU A 130 -4.12 -7.79 -6.49
C LEU A 130 -4.53 -6.50 -7.21
N GLU A 131 -4.55 -5.39 -6.49
CA GLU A 131 -4.81 -4.06 -7.03
C GLU A 131 -3.55 -3.22 -6.89
N LEU A 132 -3.11 -2.62 -8.00
CA LEU A 132 -1.98 -1.70 -8.04
C LEU A 132 -2.53 -0.30 -8.19
N LEU A 133 -1.95 0.68 -7.50
CA LEU A 133 -2.24 2.07 -7.85
C LEU A 133 -1.87 2.32 -9.31
N HIS A 134 -2.85 2.70 -10.12
CA HIS A 134 -2.63 3.06 -11.51
C HIS A 134 -2.16 4.51 -11.58
N GLU A 135 -0.91 4.71 -11.98
CA GLU A 135 -0.45 6.01 -12.48
C GLU A 135 -0.89 6.14 -13.93
N ASP A 136 -2.10 6.63 -14.20
CA ASP A 136 -2.49 6.97 -15.57
C ASP A 136 -2.26 8.48 -15.83
N ASP A 137 -1.17 8.74 -16.57
CA ASP A 137 -1.04 9.67 -17.71
C ASP A 137 -0.85 11.20 -17.59
N THR A 138 -0.33 11.76 -16.49
CA THR A 138 0.15 13.18 -16.52
C THR A 138 1.47 13.50 -15.81
N ASN A 139 2.08 12.58 -15.07
CA ASN A 139 3.26 12.89 -14.24
C ASN A 139 4.59 12.26 -14.67
N SER A 140 4.71 11.87 -15.94
CA SER A 140 6.02 11.46 -16.50
C SER A 140 7.08 12.56 -16.40
N SER A 141 6.70 13.84 -16.26
CA SER A 141 7.65 14.94 -16.02
C SER A 141 8.09 15.04 -14.55
N TYR A 142 7.21 14.84 -13.58
CA TYR A 142 7.57 14.89 -12.15
C TYR A 142 8.44 13.69 -11.74
N LEU A 143 8.15 12.52 -12.30
CA LEU A 143 8.98 11.34 -12.10
C LEU A 143 10.33 11.44 -12.81
N ARG A 144 10.40 12.06 -14.01
CA ARG A 144 11.71 12.40 -14.62
C ARG A 144 12.48 13.40 -13.78
N GLU A 145 11.83 14.43 -13.22
CA GLU A 145 12.50 15.38 -12.34
C GLU A 145 13.00 14.72 -11.05
N LYS A 146 12.23 13.83 -10.41
CA LYS A 146 12.68 13.09 -9.22
C LYS A 146 13.72 12.01 -9.54
N LEU A 147 13.62 11.31 -10.67
CA LEU A 147 14.67 10.40 -11.12
C LEU A 147 15.96 11.18 -11.40
N ASP A 148 15.86 12.31 -12.11
CA ASP A 148 17.00 13.18 -12.39
C ASP A 148 17.55 13.83 -11.12
N GLU A 149 16.72 14.16 -10.13
CA GLU A 149 17.12 14.69 -8.80
C GLU A 149 17.74 13.59 -7.91
N CYS A 150 17.30 12.33 -8.03
CA CYS A 150 17.99 11.16 -7.45
C CYS A 150 19.34 10.89 -8.13
N LEU A 151 19.48 11.22 -9.42
CA LEU A 151 20.74 11.09 -10.17
C LEU A 151 21.65 12.32 -10.02
N SER A 152 21.10 13.48 -9.65
CA SER A 152 21.81 14.75 -9.49
C SER A 152 21.62 15.29 -8.07
N SER A 153 22.55 14.94 -7.19
CA SER A 153 22.62 15.47 -5.83
C SER A 153 22.46 17.01 -5.80
N SER A 154 21.38 17.55 -5.22
CA SER A 154 21.35 18.63 -4.20
C SER A 154 20.08 19.52 -4.20
N THR A 155 19.56 19.73 -2.97
CA THR A 155 18.74 20.86 -2.47
C THR A 155 17.29 21.06 -2.96
N MET A 156 16.34 20.73 -2.08
CA MET A 156 14.91 21.01 -2.21
C MET A 156 14.55 22.50 -2.09
N LYS A 157 13.72 22.99 -3.03
CA LYS A 157 12.83 24.14 -2.84
C LYS A 157 11.40 23.74 -3.22
N LYS A 158 10.46 23.82 -2.28
CA LYS A 158 9.02 23.60 -2.51
C LYS A 158 8.41 24.77 -3.32
N SER A 159 7.65 24.45 -4.36
CA SER A 159 6.83 25.40 -5.12
C SER A 159 5.35 25.33 -4.71
N PRO A 160 4.54 26.40 -4.91
CA PRO A 160 3.16 26.49 -4.43
C PRO A 160 2.10 25.74 -5.27
N LEU A 161 2.50 25.07 -6.36
CA LEU A 161 1.60 24.30 -7.22
C LEU A 161 1.29 22.90 -6.66
N ALA A 162 2.08 22.43 -5.69
CA ALA A 162 2.05 21.05 -5.19
C ALA A 162 0.83 20.68 -4.32
N GLU A 163 0.10 21.65 -3.77
CA GLU A 163 -1.00 21.36 -2.82
C GLU A 163 -2.29 20.88 -3.51
N ASN A 164 -2.64 21.45 -4.67
CA ASN A 164 -3.83 21.02 -5.42
C ASN A 164 -3.65 19.64 -6.05
N ASP A 165 -2.44 19.35 -6.56
CA ASP A 165 -2.11 18.05 -7.16
C ASP A 165 -2.07 16.93 -6.11
N SER A 166 -1.66 17.26 -4.87
CA SER A 166 -1.63 16.29 -3.77
C SER A 166 -3.03 15.82 -3.35
N LEU A 167 -4.04 16.70 -3.42
CA LEU A 167 -5.42 16.34 -3.08
C LEU A 167 -6.08 15.47 -4.15
N GLU A 168 -5.79 15.73 -5.43
CA GLU A 168 -6.30 14.90 -6.53
C GLU A 168 -5.71 13.48 -6.50
N LEU A 169 -4.43 13.37 -6.16
CA LEU A 169 -3.75 12.08 -6.05
C LEU A 169 -4.32 11.22 -4.91
N GLU A 170 -4.52 11.81 -3.73
CA GLU A 170 -5.13 11.12 -2.59
C GLU A 170 -6.55 10.62 -2.91
N GLU A 171 -7.35 11.39 -3.65
CA GLU A 171 -8.68 10.95 -4.06
C GLU A 171 -8.61 9.75 -5.01
N LYS A 172 -7.65 9.70 -5.93
CA LYS A 172 -7.44 8.53 -6.81
C LYS A 172 -7.09 7.28 -6.01
N HIS A 173 -6.24 7.42 -5.00
CA HIS A 173 -5.85 6.29 -4.15
C HIS A 173 -7.01 5.84 -3.26
N ARG A 174 -7.82 6.77 -2.76
CA ARG A 174 -9.09 6.49 -2.06
C ARG A 174 -10.07 5.73 -2.92
N VAL A 175 -10.23 6.10 -4.19
CA VAL A 175 -11.05 5.35 -5.15
C VAL A 175 -10.53 3.92 -5.33
N CYS A 176 -9.22 3.74 -5.48
CA CYS A 176 -8.62 2.41 -5.59
C CYS A 176 -8.84 1.57 -4.32
N TYR A 177 -8.65 2.17 -3.15
CA TYR A 177 -8.91 1.56 -1.85
C TYR A 177 -10.38 1.11 -1.72
N ASN A 178 -11.33 2.01 -1.98
CA ASN A 178 -12.76 1.72 -1.87
C ASN A 178 -13.19 0.64 -2.86
N ARG A 179 -12.70 0.69 -4.10
CA ARG A 179 -12.99 -0.34 -5.10
C ARG A 179 -12.54 -1.73 -4.63
N LEU A 180 -11.31 -1.86 -4.15
CA LEU A 180 -10.82 -3.15 -3.66
C LEU A 180 -11.60 -3.60 -2.40
N LYS A 181 -11.87 -2.68 -1.49
CA LYS A 181 -12.68 -2.93 -0.30
C LYS A 181 -14.06 -3.47 -0.67
N ASP A 182 -14.75 -2.82 -1.61
CA ASP A 182 -16.06 -3.25 -2.07
C ASP A 182 -16.01 -4.66 -2.67
N MET A 183 -15.02 -4.96 -3.51
CA MET A 183 -14.79 -6.31 -4.05
C MET A 183 -14.57 -7.36 -2.95
N ILE A 184 -13.83 -7.00 -1.89
CA ILE A 184 -13.56 -7.87 -0.74
C ILE A 184 -14.84 -8.11 0.09
N LEU A 185 -15.69 -7.09 0.22
CA LEU A 185 -16.92 -7.12 1.00
C LEU A 185 -18.13 -7.68 0.25
N MET A 186 -18.08 -7.76 -1.09
CA MET A 186 -19.15 -8.34 -1.88
C MET A 186 -19.43 -9.79 -1.45
N PRO A 187 -20.69 -10.17 -1.20
CA PRO A 187 -21.07 -11.55 -0.97
C PRO A 187 -20.71 -12.36 -2.22
N LYS A 188 -19.93 -13.44 -2.06
CA LYS A 188 -19.82 -14.43 -3.14
C LYS A 188 -21.21 -15.04 -3.33
N THR A 189 -21.90 -14.66 -4.39
CA THR A 189 -23.08 -15.37 -4.87
C THR A 189 -22.61 -16.77 -5.26
N ASN A 190 -22.85 -17.74 -4.37
CA ASN A 190 -22.65 -19.14 -4.69
C ASN A 190 -23.63 -19.49 -5.83
N SER A 191 -23.12 -19.74 -7.04
CA SER A 191 -23.77 -20.61 -8.03
C SER A 191 -23.30 -22.04 -7.83
#